data_AF-A0A0B6Y126-F1
#
_entry.id   AF-A0A0B6Y126-F1
#
_cell.length_a   1.000
_cell.length_b   1.000
_cell.length_c   1.000
_cell.angle_alpha   90.00
_cell.angle_beta   90.00
_cell.angle_gamma   90.00
#
_symmetry.space_group_name_H-M   'P 1'
#
loop_
_entity.id
_entity.type
_entity.pdbx_description
1 polymer ?
#
loop_
_entity_poly.entity_id
_entity_poly.type
_entity_poly.pdbx_seq_one_letter_code
_entity_poly.pdbx_strand_id
1 'polypeptide(L)'
;YSATNHRSVIRDNLAGVTFTDPVGKDFMFVNRSGVASYRFYSIDSGISGYSYKQIGSYNMTTATVSLSNAYSSTWNSDCSRPDSCAECPLVRDRGLRYVFQKST
;
A
#
# COMPACT_ATOMS: atom_id res chain seq x y z
N TYR A 1 7.48 19.03 -46.69
CA TYR A 1 6.39 18.59 -45.80
C TYR A 1 7.01 17.90 -44.60
N SER A 2 7.00 18.56 -43.44
CA SER A 2 7.44 17.94 -42.19
C SER A 2 6.33 17.03 -41.70
N ALA A 3 6.61 15.74 -41.52
CA ALA A 3 5.64 14.83 -40.93
C ALA A 3 5.38 15.30 -39.49
N THR A 4 4.21 15.86 -39.24
CA THR A 4 3.77 16.22 -37.90
C THR A 4 3.93 15.00 -37.01
N ASN A 5 4.77 15.11 -35.98
CA ASN A 5 4.98 14.03 -35.05
C ASN A 5 3.72 13.89 -34.19
N HIS A 6 2.76 13.08 -34.64
CA HIS A 6 1.47 12.90 -33.98
C HIS A 6 1.61 12.51 -32.50
N ARG A 7 2.72 11.86 -32.12
CA ARG A 7 3.01 11.53 -30.72
C ARG A 7 3.27 12.77 -29.87
N SER A 8 3.97 13.79 -30.40
CA SER A 8 4.20 15.02 -29.64
C SER A 8 2.90 15.79 -29.45
N VAL A 9 2.09 15.91 -30.51
CA VAL A 9 0.81 16.61 -30.45
C VAL A 9 -0.15 15.96 -29.43
N ILE A 10 -0.27 14.63 -29.43
CA ILE A 10 -1.11 13.92 -28.46
C ILE A 10 -0.57 14.11 -27.03
N ARG A 11 0.75 13.96 -26.83
CA ARG A 11 1.38 14.13 -25.52
C ARG A 11 1.15 15.54 -24.97
N ASP A 12 1.33 16.56 -25.80
CA ASP A 12 1.24 17.96 -25.39
C ASP A 12 -0.23 18.34 -25.09
N ASN A 13 -1.18 17.79 -25.86
CA ASN A 13 -2.62 17.94 -25.58
C ASN A 13 -3.04 17.23 -24.28
N LEU A 14 -2.48 16.05 -23.98
CA LEU A 14 -2.81 15.31 -22.76
C LEU A 14 -2.24 15.97 -21.49
N ALA A 15 -1.15 16.73 -21.59
CA ALA A 15 -0.53 17.39 -20.44
C ALA A 15 -1.45 18.45 -19.79
N GLY A 16 -2.38 19.03 -20.55
CA GLY A 16 -3.32 20.06 -20.06
C GLY A 16 -4.71 19.53 -19.71
N VAL A 17 -4.97 18.23 -19.85
CA VAL A 17 -6.31 17.68 -19.59
C VAL A 17 -6.59 17.70 -18.09
N THR A 18 -7.66 18.42 -17.73
CA THR A 18 -8.24 18.41 -16.40
C THR A 18 -9.74 18.18 -16.51
N PHE A 19 -10.31 17.35 -15.65
CA PHE A 19 -11.76 17.15 -15.55
C PHE A 19 -12.15 16.73 -14.14
N THR A 20 -13.37 17.03 -13.73
CA THR A 20 -13.91 16.62 -12.43
C THR A 20 -14.63 15.28 -12.57
N ASP A 21 -14.32 14.32 -11.70
CA ASP A 21 -14.96 13.01 -11.67
C ASP A 21 -16.37 13.07 -11.04
N PRO A 22 -17.18 11.99 -11.13
CA PRO A 22 -18.53 11.95 -10.53
C PRO A 22 -18.57 12.11 -9.01
N VAL A 23 -17.42 12.02 -8.34
CA VAL A 23 -17.25 12.18 -6.89
C VAL A 23 -16.76 13.59 -6.52
N GLY A 24 -16.68 14.50 -7.50
CA GLY A 24 -16.28 15.89 -7.32
C GLY A 24 -14.77 16.08 -7.15
N LYS A 25 -13.94 15.14 -7.64
CA LYS A 25 -12.47 15.22 -7.58
C LYS A 25 -11.89 15.58 -8.94
N ASP A 26 -10.96 16.53 -8.93
CA ASP A 26 -10.26 16.92 -10.16
C ASP A 26 -9.20 15.88 -10.52
N PHE A 27 -9.33 15.34 -11.73
CA PHE A 27 -8.34 14.52 -12.40
C PHE A 27 -7.41 15.41 -13.22
N MET A 28 -6.11 15.16 -13.12
CA MET A 28 -5.06 15.70 -13.96
C MET A 28 -3.96 14.65 -14.18
N PHE A 29 -3.20 14.77 -15.25
CA PHE A 29 -1.98 13.97 -15.40
C PHE A 29 -0.82 14.63 -14.66
N VAL A 30 -0.16 13.89 -13.76
CA VAL A 30 1.08 14.28 -13.09
C VAL A 30 2.19 13.37 -13.61
N ASN A 31 3.22 13.93 -14.26
CA ASN A 31 4.35 13.16 -14.81
C ASN A 31 3.93 11.96 -15.68
N ARG A 32 2.93 12.15 -16.56
CA ARG A 32 2.36 11.09 -17.43
C ARG A 32 1.66 9.95 -16.68
N SER A 33 1.40 10.11 -15.39
CA SER A 33 0.56 9.23 -14.59
C SER A 33 -0.74 9.95 -14.27
N GLY A 34 -1.86 9.23 -14.21
CA GLY A 34 -3.11 9.80 -13.71
C GLY A 34 -3.01 10.17 -12.23
N VAL A 35 -4.01 10.89 -11.71
CA VAL A 35 -4.12 11.12 -10.27
C VAL A 35 -4.23 9.78 -9.55
N ALA A 36 -3.23 9.46 -8.75
CA ALA A 36 -3.23 8.28 -7.91
C ALA A 36 -3.24 8.70 -6.45
N SER A 37 -4.01 7.96 -5.66
CA SER A 37 -4.02 8.06 -4.21
C SER A 37 -3.97 6.65 -3.66
N TYR A 38 -3.12 6.44 -2.66
CA TYR A 38 -2.96 5.15 -2.02
C TYR A 38 -3.70 5.15 -0.70
N ARG A 39 -4.29 4.01 -0.35
CA ARG A 39 -4.92 3.80 0.95
C ARG A 39 -4.07 2.81 1.73
N PHE A 40 -3.84 3.12 3.00
CA PHE A 40 -3.13 2.25 3.92
C PHE A 40 -4.14 1.48 4.75
N TYR A 41 -3.94 0.17 4.89
CA TYR A 41 -4.77 -0.69 5.72
C TYR A 41 -3.91 -1.37 6.78
N SER A 42 -4.43 -1.42 7.99
CA SER A 42 -3.98 -2.35 9.01
C SER A 42 -4.79 -3.63 8.89
N ILE A 43 -4.11 -4.77 8.98
CA ILE A 43 -4.72 -6.08 9.00
C ILE A 43 -4.87 -6.48 10.46
N ASP A 44 -6.08 -6.79 10.88
CA ASP A 44 -6.39 -7.30 12.20
C ASP A 44 -6.91 -8.74 12.07
N SER A 45 -6.19 -9.69 12.68
CA SER A 45 -6.50 -11.12 12.64
C SER A 45 -7.40 -11.48 13.83
N GLY A 46 -8.69 -11.66 13.55
CA GLY A 46 -9.68 -12.10 14.53
C GLY A 46 -9.98 -13.60 14.44
N ILE A 47 -10.82 -14.08 15.35
CA ILE A 47 -11.30 -15.48 15.40
C ILE A 47 -12.01 -15.89 14.09
N SER A 48 -12.62 -14.92 13.38
CA SER A 48 -13.37 -15.13 12.14
C SER A 48 -12.59 -14.80 10.87
N GLY A 49 -11.26 -14.63 10.95
CA GLY A 49 -10.38 -14.34 9.82
C GLY A 49 -9.77 -12.94 9.84
N TYR A 50 -9.33 -12.47 8.67
CA TYR A 50 -8.65 -11.19 8.52
C TYR A 50 -9.63 -10.06 8.24
N SER A 51 -9.50 -8.96 8.98
CA SER A 51 -10.21 -7.72 8.71
C SER A 51 -9.24 -6.62 8.28
N TYR A 52 -9.66 -5.78 7.33
CA TYR A 52 -8.87 -4.67 6.81
C TYR A 52 -9.46 -3.36 7.33
N LYS A 53 -8.72 -2.66 8.19
CA LYS A 53 -9.09 -1.33 8.69
C LYS A 53 -8.25 -0.28 7.99
N GLN A 54 -8.88 0.68 7.31
CA GLN A 54 -8.13 1.78 6.70
C GLN A 54 -7.53 2.67 7.81
N ILE A 55 -6.22 2.89 7.74
CA ILE A 55 -5.45 3.65 8.74
C ILE A 55 -4.88 4.95 8.18
N GLY A 56 -4.97 5.16 6.87
CA GLY A 56 -4.50 6.39 6.26
C GLY A 56 -4.58 6.38 4.74
N SER A 57 -3.98 7.40 4.16
CA SER A 57 -3.84 7.56 2.71
C SER A 57 -2.60 8.39 2.36
N TYR A 58 -2.17 8.25 1.11
CA TYR A 58 -1.17 9.09 0.49
C TYR A 58 -1.75 9.70 -0.78
N ASN A 59 -1.67 11.03 -0.89
CA ASN A 59 -2.09 11.78 -2.06
C ASN A 59 -0.85 12.13 -2.90
N MET A 60 -0.76 11.61 -4.13
CA MET A 60 0.38 11.88 -5.01
C MET A 60 0.43 13.32 -5.53
N THR A 61 -0.72 13.98 -5.68
CA THR A 61 -0.78 15.34 -6.23
C THR A 61 -0.17 16.36 -5.28
N THR A 62 -0.44 16.20 -3.98
CA THR A 62 0.08 17.08 -2.92
C THR A 62 1.31 16.52 -2.21
N ALA A 63 1.70 15.27 -2.53
CA ALA A 63 2.74 14.52 -1.83
C ALA A 63 2.54 14.44 -0.30
N THR A 64 1.28 14.38 0.15
CA THR A 64 0.93 14.38 1.58
C THR A 64 0.46 13.01 2.05
N VAL A 65 0.96 12.59 3.20
CA VAL A 65 0.49 11.42 3.94
C VAL A 65 -0.50 11.86 5.03
N SER A 66 -1.63 11.18 5.12
CA SER A 66 -2.61 11.34 6.20
C SER A 66 -2.77 10.01 6.93
N LEU A 67 -2.51 10.00 8.24
CA LEU A 67 -2.76 8.84 9.10
C LEU A 67 -3.90 9.16 10.07
N SER A 68 -4.67 8.13 10.42
CA SER A 68 -5.72 8.25 11.44
C SER A 68 -5.08 8.49 12.80
N ASN A 69 -5.54 9.51 13.53
CA ASN A 69 -5.08 9.78 14.91
C ASN A 69 -5.38 8.63 15.88
N ALA A 70 -6.36 7.78 15.55
CA ALA A 70 -6.71 6.60 16.33
C ALA A 70 -5.83 5.38 16.00
N TYR A 71 -4.97 5.49 14.99
CA TYR A 71 -4.03 4.42 14.64
C TYR A 71 -2.77 4.55 15.51
N SER A 72 -2.50 3.49 16.26
CA SER A 72 -1.21 3.27 16.91
C SER A 72 -0.55 2.07 16.25
N SER A 73 0.70 2.21 15.81
CA SER A 73 1.45 1.08 15.28
C SER A 73 1.73 0.09 16.41
N THR A 74 1.09 -1.07 16.39
CA THR A 74 1.46 -2.20 17.24
C THR A 74 2.56 -2.97 16.53
N TRP A 75 3.81 -2.55 16.75
CA TRP A 75 4.96 -3.33 16.29
C TRP A 75 5.16 -4.49 17.25
N ASN A 76 4.60 -5.64 16.93
CA ASN A 76 5.07 -6.87 17.53
C ASN A 76 6.39 -7.20 16.82
N SER A 77 7.47 -7.48 17.53
CA SER A 77 8.75 -8.03 17.00
C SER A 77 9.05 -9.42 17.57
N ASP A 78 8.09 -10.01 18.31
CA ASP A 78 8.20 -11.34 18.87
C ASP A 78 8.12 -12.40 17.77
N CYS A 79 8.93 -13.44 17.94
CA CYS A 79 9.01 -14.62 17.09
C CYS A 79 7.95 -15.68 17.41
N SER A 80 7.13 -15.45 18.44
CA SER A 80 6.04 -16.34 18.84
C SER A 80 4.85 -16.33 17.87
N ARG A 81 4.75 -15.35 16.97
CA ARG A 81 3.64 -15.25 16.01
C ARG A 81 3.82 -16.20 14.81
N PRO A 82 2.72 -16.70 14.25
CA PRO A 82 2.76 -17.64 13.12
C PRO A 82 3.32 -17.07 11.81
N ASP A 83 3.32 -15.75 11.62
CA ASP A 83 3.83 -15.05 10.43
C ASP A 83 5.30 -14.57 10.54
N SER A 84 5.97 -14.80 11.68
CA SER A 84 7.35 -14.33 11.95
C SER A 84 8.47 -15.06 11.20
N CYS A 85 8.11 -15.97 10.29
CA CYS A 85 8.98 -17.05 9.82
C CYS A 85 10.25 -16.63 9.03
N ALA A 86 10.44 -15.35 8.68
CA ALA A 86 11.60 -14.90 7.90
C ALA A 86 12.56 -13.95 8.65
N GLU A 87 12.08 -13.16 9.61
CA GLU A 87 12.87 -12.13 10.30
C GLU A 87 13.46 -12.62 11.63
N CYS A 88 13.06 -13.80 12.08
CA CYS A 88 13.47 -14.36 13.36
C CYS A 88 14.80 -15.13 13.27
N PRO A 89 15.87 -14.69 13.97
CA PRO A 89 17.18 -15.33 13.92
C PRO A 89 17.15 -16.81 14.35
N LEU A 90 16.24 -17.16 15.25
CA LEU A 90 16.11 -18.51 15.83
C LEU A 90 15.50 -19.55 14.89
N VAL A 91 14.82 -19.15 13.81
CA VAL A 91 14.27 -20.09 12.79
C VAL A 91 15.35 -20.49 11.77
N ARG A 92 16.49 -19.79 11.76
CA ARG A 92 17.61 -20.09 10.86
C ARG A 92 18.55 -21.18 11.36
N ASP A 93 18.38 -21.67 12.58
CA ASP A 93 19.12 -22.84 13.06
C ASP A 93 18.46 -24.13 12.55
N ARG A 94 18.99 -24.63 11.43
CA ARG A 94 18.56 -25.83 10.69
C ARG A 94 18.77 -27.16 11.46
N GLY A 95 18.48 -27.20 12.76
CA GLY A 95 18.75 -28.37 13.61
C GLY A 95 17.67 -28.77 14.61
N LEU A 96 16.71 -27.90 14.96
CA LEU A 96 15.73 -28.20 16.01
C LEU A 96 14.29 -28.11 15.48
N ARG A 97 13.89 -29.12 14.71
CA ARG A 97 12.47 -29.46 14.52
C ARG A 97 12.05 -30.45 15.62
N TYR A 98 11.73 -29.95 16.80
CA TYR A 98 10.89 -30.71 17.74
C TYR A 98 9.73 -29.85 18.20
N VAL A 99 8.55 -30.20 17.68
CA VAL A 99 7.29 -29.87 18.32
C VAL A 99 7.23 -30.72 19.58
N PHE A 100 7.40 -30.14 20.77
CA PHE A 100 6.98 -30.81 21.99
C PHE A 100 5.46 -30.85 21.99
N GLN A 101 4.90 -31.98 21.55
CA GLN A 101 3.50 -32.29 21.76
C GLN A 101 3.35 -32.63 23.25
N LYS A 102 2.66 -31.76 24.00
CA LYS A 102 2.39 -31.96 25.43
C LYS A 102 1.57 -33.25 25.59
N SER A 103 2.14 -34.26 26.23
CA SER A 103 1.42 -35.46 26.63
C SER A 103 0.47 -35.12 27.79
N THR A 104 -0.82 -35.28 27.56
CA THR A 104 -1.83 -35.51 28.60
C THR A 104 -2.26 -36.96 28.54
#